data_AF-A0A934MV72-F1
#
_entry.id   AF-A0A934MV72-F1
#
_cell.length_a   1.000
_cell.length_b   1.000
_cell.length_c   1.000
_cell.angle_alpha   90.00
_cell.angle_beta   90.00
_cell.angle_gamma   90.00
#
_symmetry.space_group_name_H-M   'P 1'
#
loop_
_entity.id
_entity.type
_entity.pdbx_description
1 polymer ?
#
loop_
_entity_poly.entity_id
_entity_poly.type
_entity_poly.pdbx_seq_one_letter_code
_entity_poly.pdbx_strand_id
1 'polypeptide(L)'
;MAAIQVETIEQSKEHLSLPTTESSSTTPGKEVVSLSAVGLSYGDGKQQREILRDVHLQIVEGEFVCVLGASGSGKTSLLRMIAGYEQPTAGQIKLFGRPHLGPDRQVGVVFQHANLFPWLNVRGNVEFGLRMQGIRKVLRRERAADAIERVGLAHAAKLMPHQLSGGMKQRVAIARSMVTEPELMLMDEPFAALDAITREALQVQVRELWQQSGKTALFITHDVDEALFLGDRIIVMGGSPGGIATEMRSPLGHRTVNLSETRSANGYAKVRDQLIQLLKQES
;
A
#
# COMPACT_ATOMS: atom_id res chain seq x y z
N MET A 1 -44.24 -46.03 -12.48
CA MET A 1 -43.01 -46.81 -12.28
C MET A 1 -42.25 -46.82 -13.60
N ALA A 2 -41.23 -45.98 -13.72
CA ALA A 2 -40.31 -45.98 -14.84
C ALA A 2 -38.93 -45.51 -14.35
N ALA A 3 -37.91 -46.20 -14.83
CA ALA A 3 -36.56 -46.26 -14.32
C ALA A 3 -35.76 -44.96 -14.53
N ILE A 4 -34.85 -44.70 -13.60
CA ILE A 4 -33.82 -43.66 -13.70
C ILE A 4 -32.66 -44.25 -14.50
N GLN A 5 -32.44 -43.72 -15.70
CA GLN A 5 -31.23 -43.94 -16.49
C GLN A 5 -30.25 -42.79 -16.21
N VAL A 6 -29.02 -43.20 -15.87
CA VAL A 6 -27.84 -42.36 -15.67
C VAL A 6 -27.27 -42.04 -17.06
N GLU A 7 -27.22 -40.76 -17.42
CA GLU A 7 -26.47 -40.27 -18.59
C GLU A 7 -25.58 -39.07 -18.21
N THR A 8 -24.30 -39.39 -18.12
CA THR A 8 -23.10 -38.64 -18.51
C THR A 8 -23.29 -37.18 -18.94
N ILE A 9 -22.71 -36.25 -18.18
CA ILE A 9 -22.29 -34.94 -18.69
C ILE A 9 -20.77 -34.86 -18.52
N GLU A 10 -20.09 -35.20 -19.61
CA GLU A 10 -18.69 -34.87 -19.84
C GLU A 10 -18.57 -33.41 -20.30
N GLN A 11 -17.65 -32.71 -19.64
CA GLN A 11 -16.75 -31.71 -20.23
C GLN A 11 -17.35 -30.38 -20.72
N SER A 12 -17.23 -29.38 -19.86
CA SER A 12 -16.94 -28.00 -20.26
C SER A 12 -15.78 -27.48 -19.39
N LYS A 13 -14.56 -27.93 -19.73
CA LYS A 13 -13.31 -27.40 -19.18
C LYS A 13 -13.03 -26.04 -19.82
N GLU A 14 -13.60 -24.97 -19.28
CA GLU A 14 -13.03 -23.64 -19.48
C GLU A 14 -11.80 -23.52 -18.58
N HIS A 15 -10.65 -23.87 -19.14
CA HIS A 15 -9.35 -23.55 -18.58
C HIS A 15 -9.19 -22.02 -18.54
N LEU A 16 -9.46 -21.41 -17.39
CA LEU A 16 -8.98 -20.08 -17.06
C LEU A 16 -7.45 -20.15 -16.90
N SER A 17 -6.77 -20.11 -18.04
CA SER A 17 -5.33 -20.00 -18.19
C SER A 17 -4.94 -18.60 -17.74
N LEU A 18 -4.05 -18.51 -16.75
CA LEU A 18 -3.41 -17.24 -16.41
C LEU A 18 -2.48 -16.86 -17.59
N PRO A 19 -2.47 -15.60 -18.05
CA PRO A 19 -1.40 -15.15 -18.94
C PRO A 19 -0.11 -15.09 -18.12
N THR A 20 0.71 -16.12 -18.26
CA THR A 20 2.10 -16.13 -17.76
C THR A 20 2.97 -15.36 -18.74
N THR A 21 3.72 -14.39 -18.22
CA THR A 21 4.89 -13.74 -18.85
C THR A 21 4.80 -13.47 -20.35
N GLU A 22 4.16 -12.37 -20.71
CA GLU A 22 4.67 -11.51 -21.78
C GLU A 22 4.84 -10.10 -21.22
N SER A 23 6.04 -9.54 -21.45
CA SER A 23 6.36 -8.13 -21.24
C SER A 23 5.41 -7.30 -22.10
N SER A 24 4.22 -7.02 -21.59
CA SER A 24 3.25 -6.16 -22.24
C SER A 24 3.68 -4.72 -22.01
N SER A 25 4.27 -4.15 -23.07
CA SER A 25 4.52 -2.73 -23.23
C SER A 25 3.22 -1.96 -22.98
N THR A 26 3.04 -1.53 -21.75
CA THR A 26 1.94 -0.65 -21.34
C THR A 26 2.26 0.72 -21.92
N THR A 27 1.32 1.34 -22.62
CA THR A 27 1.36 2.77 -22.99
C THR A 27 1.97 3.56 -21.84
N PRO A 28 3.04 4.36 -22.02
CA PRO A 28 3.85 4.81 -20.90
C PRO A 28 3.06 5.82 -20.08
N GLY A 29 2.33 5.33 -19.07
CA GLY A 29 1.93 6.13 -17.94
C GLY A 29 3.18 6.73 -17.33
N LYS A 30 3.09 7.97 -16.87
CA LYS A 30 4.24 8.67 -16.29
C LYS A 30 4.78 7.86 -15.12
N GLU A 31 6.04 7.46 -15.21
CA GLU A 31 6.69 6.65 -14.18
C GLU A 31 6.91 7.50 -12.91
N VAL A 32 6.39 7.00 -11.79
CA VAL A 32 6.47 7.66 -10.48
C VAL A 32 7.60 7.06 -9.66
N VAL A 33 7.77 5.74 -9.68
CA VAL A 33 8.86 5.04 -9.00
C VAL A 33 9.53 4.07 -9.98
N SER A 34 10.86 4.07 -10.02
CA SER A 34 11.67 3.12 -10.79
C SER A 34 12.79 2.57 -9.92
N LEU A 35 12.86 1.26 -9.78
CA LEU A 35 13.96 0.53 -9.14
C LEU A 35 14.66 -0.30 -10.22
N SER A 36 15.98 -0.19 -10.30
CA SER A 36 16.79 -0.98 -11.22
C SER A 36 17.92 -1.68 -10.46
N ALA A 37 17.84 -3.01 -10.40
CA ALA A 37 18.79 -3.90 -9.73
C ALA A 37 19.09 -3.49 -8.29
N VAL A 38 18.04 -3.06 -7.55
CA VAL A 38 18.20 -2.51 -6.21
C VAL A 38 18.54 -3.60 -5.21
N GLY A 39 19.61 -3.39 -4.46
CA GLY A 39 20.02 -4.24 -3.35
C GLY A 39 20.11 -3.47 -2.04
N LEU A 40 19.92 -4.18 -0.93
CA LEU A 40 20.11 -3.65 0.42
C LEU A 40 20.77 -4.70 1.31
N SER A 41 21.87 -4.32 1.96
CA SER A 41 22.57 -5.15 2.94
C SER A 41 22.89 -4.34 4.19
N TYR A 42 22.79 -4.95 5.37
CA TYR A 42 23.20 -4.36 6.63
C TYR A 42 24.49 -4.99 7.15
N GLY A 43 25.34 -4.18 7.77
CA GLY A 43 26.61 -4.62 8.36
C GLY A 43 27.72 -4.78 7.33
N ASP A 44 28.92 -5.07 7.83
CA ASP A 44 30.15 -5.10 7.04
C ASP A 44 30.87 -6.46 7.13
N GLY A 45 31.59 -6.81 6.05
CA GLY A 45 32.43 -8.00 6.00
C GLY A 45 31.66 -9.30 6.27
N LYS A 46 32.14 -10.11 7.22
CA LYS A 46 31.53 -11.41 7.56
C LYS A 46 30.16 -11.31 8.25
N GLN A 47 29.77 -10.12 8.73
CA GLN A 47 28.49 -9.86 9.37
C GLN A 47 27.48 -9.21 8.40
N GLN A 48 27.85 -9.06 7.13
CA GLN A 48 26.96 -8.49 6.13
C GLN A 48 25.76 -9.42 5.92
N ARG A 49 24.57 -8.87 6.15
CA ARG A 49 23.30 -9.54 5.91
C ARG A 49 22.58 -8.88 4.75
N GLU A 50 22.45 -9.61 3.66
CA GLU A 50 21.65 -9.19 2.51
C GLU A 50 20.15 -9.29 2.85
N ILE A 51 19.42 -8.20 2.66
CA ILE A 51 17.99 -8.08 2.92
C ILE A 51 17.20 -8.03 1.63
N LEU A 52 17.71 -7.31 0.63
CA LEU A 52 17.11 -7.22 -0.70
C LEU A 52 18.17 -7.44 -1.76
N ARG A 53 17.80 -8.17 -2.82
CA ARG A 53 18.69 -8.48 -3.93
C ARG A 53 17.98 -8.31 -5.26
N ASP A 54 18.62 -7.55 -6.16
CA ASP A 54 18.22 -7.41 -7.57
C ASP A 54 16.74 -7.06 -7.76
N VAL A 55 16.24 -6.10 -6.97
CA VAL A 55 14.83 -5.67 -7.05
C VAL A 55 14.65 -4.73 -8.23
N HIS A 56 13.76 -5.13 -9.16
CA HIS A 56 13.29 -4.30 -10.27
C HIS A 56 11.81 -4.02 -10.07
N LEU A 57 11.42 -2.74 -10.04
CA LEU A 57 10.04 -2.34 -9.82
C LEU A 57 9.76 -1.03 -10.54
N GLN A 58 8.64 -0.96 -11.25
CA GLN A 58 8.16 0.27 -11.88
C GLN A 58 6.73 0.54 -11.41
N ILE A 59 6.47 1.74 -10.91
CA ILE A 59 5.11 2.17 -10.51
C ILE A 59 4.75 3.39 -11.34
N VAL A 60 3.59 3.37 -11.97
CA VAL A 60 3.11 4.49 -12.78
C VAL A 60 2.08 5.34 -12.04
N GLU A 61 1.82 6.52 -12.58
CA GLU A 61 0.88 7.47 -12.02
C GLU A 61 -0.54 6.89 -11.87
N GLY A 62 -1.14 7.10 -10.71
CA GLY A 62 -2.52 6.71 -10.42
C GLY A 62 -2.72 5.24 -10.07
N GLU A 63 -1.67 4.43 -9.90
CA GLU A 63 -1.81 3.03 -9.46
C GLU A 63 -1.90 2.90 -7.94
N PHE A 64 -2.74 1.98 -7.46
CA PHE A 64 -2.66 1.44 -6.10
C PHE A 64 -1.89 0.12 -6.10
N VAL A 65 -0.62 0.15 -5.70
CA VAL A 65 0.25 -1.03 -5.68
C VAL A 65 0.31 -1.59 -4.26
N CYS A 66 -0.08 -2.84 -4.09
CA CYS A 66 0.01 -3.58 -2.84
C CYS A 66 1.23 -4.51 -2.84
N VAL A 67 2.05 -4.46 -1.80
CA VAL A 67 3.19 -5.34 -1.60
C VAL A 67 2.88 -6.30 -0.45
N LEU A 68 2.82 -7.58 -0.79
CA LEU A 68 2.64 -8.72 0.10
C LEU A 68 3.97 -9.44 0.35
N GLY A 69 4.09 -10.11 1.49
CA GLY A 69 5.25 -10.94 1.79
C GLY A 69 5.30 -11.34 3.26
N ALA A 70 6.05 -12.38 3.58
CA ALA A 70 6.24 -12.83 4.96
C ALA A 70 6.93 -11.78 5.85
N SER A 71 6.86 -11.94 7.17
CA SER A 71 7.63 -11.09 8.08
C SER A 71 9.13 -11.23 7.78
N GLY A 72 9.84 -10.12 7.64
CA GLY A 72 11.27 -10.13 7.32
C GLY A 72 11.62 -10.23 5.83
N SER A 73 10.65 -10.22 4.91
CA SER A 73 10.90 -10.23 3.45
C SER A 73 11.49 -8.92 2.89
N GLY A 74 11.78 -7.93 3.74
CA GLY A 74 12.36 -6.64 3.32
C GLY A 74 11.36 -5.58 2.82
N LYS A 75 10.04 -5.80 2.98
CA LYS A 75 8.96 -4.83 2.66
C LYS A 75 9.20 -3.44 3.26
N THR A 76 9.35 -3.35 4.58
CA THR A 76 9.60 -2.06 5.26
C THR A 76 10.90 -1.41 4.78
N SER A 77 11.94 -2.19 4.49
CA SER A 77 13.19 -1.67 3.92
C SER A 77 12.99 -1.12 2.50
N LEU A 78 12.22 -1.80 1.65
CA LEU A 78 11.83 -1.31 0.33
C LEU A 78 11.11 0.05 0.43
N LEU A 79 10.13 0.17 1.32
CA LEU A 79 9.41 1.43 1.54
C LEU A 79 10.33 2.53 2.08
N ARG A 80 11.24 2.23 3.00
CA ARG A 80 12.20 3.20 3.53
C ARG A 80 13.14 3.72 2.45
N MET A 81 13.58 2.86 1.54
CA MET A 81 14.38 3.28 0.39
C MET A 81 13.58 4.18 -0.55
N ILE A 82 12.34 3.82 -0.89
CA ILE A 82 11.47 4.67 -1.73
C ILE A 82 11.14 6.00 -1.03
N ALA A 83 10.98 6.00 0.30
CA ALA A 83 10.78 7.22 1.10
C ALA A 83 12.05 8.09 1.20
N GLY A 84 13.22 7.54 0.85
CA GLY A 84 14.51 8.23 0.95
C GLY A 84 15.09 8.28 2.35
N TYR A 85 14.58 7.45 3.27
CA TYR A 85 15.14 7.30 4.62
C TYR A 85 16.34 6.36 4.67
N GLU A 86 16.54 5.60 3.59
CA GLU A 86 17.60 4.61 3.47
C GLU A 86 18.12 4.60 2.03
N GLN A 87 19.42 4.44 1.86
CA GLN A 87 20.06 4.35 0.54
C GLN A 87 20.28 2.89 0.17
N PRO A 88 20.09 2.51 -1.10
CA PRO A 88 20.40 1.17 -1.56
C PRO A 88 21.91 0.90 -1.51
N THR A 89 22.30 -0.33 -1.21
CA THR A 89 23.72 -0.77 -1.27
C THR A 89 24.15 -1.11 -2.69
N ALA A 90 23.20 -1.38 -3.59
CA ALA A 90 23.41 -1.64 -5.00
C ALA A 90 22.21 -1.16 -5.84
N GLY A 91 22.43 -0.91 -7.13
CA GLY A 91 21.38 -0.46 -8.04
C GLY A 91 21.03 1.01 -7.88
N GLN A 92 19.90 1.42 -8.44
CA GLN A 92 19.44 2.82 -8.45
C GLN A 92 17.94 2.92 -8.27
N ILE A 93 17.52 3.99 -7.60
CA ILE A 93 16.12 4.37 -7.44
C ILE A 93 15.91 5.71 -8.14
N LYS A 94 14.84 5.82 -8.93
CA LYS A 94 14.35 7.08 -9.47
C LYS A 94 12.94 7.36 -8.95
N LEU A 95 12.70 8.61 -8.57
CA LEU A 95 11.37 9.15 -8.29
C LEU A 95 11.04 10.21 -9.31
N PHE A 96 9.85 10.12 -9.92
CA PHE A 96 9.37 11.07 -10.92
C PHE A 96 10.38 11.31 -12.06
N GLY A 97 11.06 10.24 -12.50
CA GLY A 97 12.09 10.26 -13.54
C GLY A 97 13.46 10.84 -13.11
N ARG A 98 13.64 11.22 -11.84
CA ARG A 98 14.88 11.82 -11.32
C ARG A 98 15.59 10.87 -10.35
N PRO A 99 16.93 10.89 -10.26
CA PRO A 99 17.66 10.13 -9.24
C PRO A 99 17.13 10.45 -7.84
N HIS A 100 16.85 9.40 -7.06
CA HIS A 100 16.36 9.52 -5.69
C HIS A 100 17.53 9.57 -4.72
N LEU A 101 17.73 10.74 -4.10
CA LEU A 101 18.90 11.00 -3.23
C LEU A 101 18.52 11.20 -1.76
N GLY A 102 17.22 11.16 -1.43
CA GLY A 102 16.73 11.40 -0.07
C GLY A 102 15.24 11.78 -0.06
N PRO A 103 14.70 12.18 1.10
CA PRO A 103 13.26 12.43 1.24
C PRO A 103 12.75 13.53 0.31
N ASP A 104 11.62 13.28 -0.36
CA ASP A 104 10.95 14.21 -1.29
C ASP A 104 9.61 14.69 -0.71
N ARG A 105 9.29 15.97 -0.89
CA ARG A 105 8.04 16.58 -0.40
C ARG A 105 6.79 16.07 -1.14
N GLN A 106 6.98 15.49 -2.32
CA GLN A 106 5.92 14.86 -3.12
C GLN A 106 5.59 13.44 -2.60
N VAL A 107 6.32 12.94 -1.61
CA VAL A 107 6.09 11.62 -1.00
C VAL A 107 5.50 11.78 0.40
N GLY A 108 4.30 11.23 0.61
CA GLY A 108 3.67 11.14 1.93
C GLY A 108 3.86 9.74 2.51
N VAL A 109 4.14 9.62 3.80
CA VAL A 109 4.36 8.32 4.46
C VAL A 109 3.38 8.14 5.62
N VAL A 110 2.77 6.96 5.70
CA VAL A 110 1.92 6.52 6.82
C VAL A 110 2.54 5.24 7.39
N PHE A 111 2.88 5.25 8.67
CA PHE A 111 3.48 4.10 9.34
C PHE A 111 2.43 3.32 10.15
N GLN A 112 2.78 2.07 10.48
CA GLN A 112 2.03 1.20 11.39
C GLN A 112 1.73 1.89 12.74
N HIS A 113 2.71 2.62 13.27
CA HIS A 113 2.52 3.51 14.41
C HIS A 113 2.24 4.93 13.91
N ALA A 114 1.10 5.50 14.30
CA ALA A 114 0.67 6.83 13.87
C ALA A 114 1.71 7.94 14.10
N ASN A 115 2.62 7.77 15.08
CA ASN A 115 3.74 8.68 15.36
C ASN A 115 3.31 10.15 15.36
N LEU A 116 2.18 10.44 16.04
CA LEU A 116 1.67 11.79 16.19
C LEU A 116 2.59 12.59 17.12
N PHE A 117 2.75 13.88 16.84
CA PHE A 117 3.46 14.80 17.73
C PHE A 117 2.68 14.94 19.04
N PRO A 118 3.20 14.46 20.18
CA PRO A 118 2.42 14.39 21.43
C PRO A 118 2.10 15.76 22.02
N TRP A 119 2.84 16.80 21.62
CA TRP A 119 2.64 18.20 22.03
C TRP A 119 1.74 19.00 21.08
N LEU A 120 1.21 18.39 20.01
CA LEU A 120 0.24 19.02 19.12
C LEU A 120 -1.09 18.30 19.22
N ASN A 121 -2.20 19.05 19.18
CA ASN A 121 -3.52 18.44 19.01
C ASN A 121 -3.70 17.88 17.60
N VAL A 122 -4.85 17.23 17.34
CA VAL A 122 -5.18 16.67 16.01
C VAL A 122 -4.97 17.69 14.89
N ARG A 123 -5.53 18.90 15.02
CA ARG A 123 -5.34 19.96 14.02
C ARG A 123 -3.88 20.34 13.84
N GLY A 124 -3.14 20.52 14.93
CA GLY A 124 -1.71 20.85 14.87
C GLY A 124 -0.88 19.76 14.19
N ASN A 125 -1.23 18.48 14.40
CA ASN A 125 -0.61 17.36 13.71
C ASN A 125 -0.84 17.43 12.20
N VAL A 126 -2.09 17.64 11.76
CA VAL A 126 -2.44 17.73 10.34
C VAL A 126 -1.84 18.99 9.70
N GLU A 127 -1.88 20.14 10.37
CA GLU A 127 -1.29 21.39 9.86
C GLU A 127 0.24 21.36 9.73
N PHE A 128 0.93 20.39 10.35
CA PHE A 128 2.38 20.39 10.47
C PHE A 128 3.09 20.41 9.10
N GLY A 129 2.70 19.52 8.18
CA GLY A 129 3.30 19.43 6.84
C GLY A 129 3.12 20.71 6.04
N LEU A 130 1.90 21.26 6.03
CA LEU A 130 1.57 22.54 5.40
C LEU A 130 2.39 23.70 5.98
N ARG A 131 2.61 23.70 7.30
CA ARG A 131 3.46 24.70 7.96
C ARG A 131 4.90 24.61 7.49
N MET A 132 5.45 23.41 7.31
CA MET A 132 6.81 23.21 6.78
C MET A 132 6.94 23.62 5.30
N GLN A 133 5.85 23.54 4.54
CA GLN A 133 5.76 24.08 3.18
C GLN A 133 5.59 25.61 3.13
N GLY A 134 5.49 26.29 4.28
CA GLY A 134 5.32 27.75 4.34
C GLY A 134 3.90 28.24 4.06
N ILE A 135 2.89 27.35 4.06
CA ILE A 135 1.49 27.72 3.81
C ILE A 135 0.97 28.63 4.93
N ARG A 136 0.30 29.72 4.53
CA ARG A 136 -0.25 30.72 5.46
C ARG A 136 -1.25 30.09 6.44
N LYS A 137 -1.31 30.63 7.66
CA LYS A 137 -2.13 30.11 8.77
C LYS A 137 -3.62 29.94 8.44
N VAL A 138 -4.19 30.84 7.65
CA VAL A 138 -5.61 30.78 7.26
C VAL A 138 -5.84 29.57 6.35
N LEU A 139 -5.09 29.48 5.24
CA LEU A 139 -5.22 28.40 4.27
C LEU A 139 -4.88 27.03 4.86
N ARG A 140 -3.86 26.94 5.72
CA ARG A 140 -3.53 25.64 6.35
C ARG A 140 -4.62 25.15 7.30
N ARG A 141 -5.34 26.06 7.96
CA ARG A 141 -6.43 25.72 8.89
C ARG A 141 -7.64 25.17 8.16
N GLU A 142 -7.95 25.76 7.01
CA GLU A 142 -8.99 25.33 6.09
C GLU A 142 -8.68 23.92 5.57
N ARG A 143 -7.53 23.75 4.91
CA ARG A 143 -7.09 22.43 4.40
C ARG A 143 -7.03 21.35 5.48
N ALA A 144 -6.55 21.69 6.68
CA ALA A 144 -6.52 20.75 7.79
C ALA A 144 -7.92 20.40 8.29
N ALA A 145 -8.87 21.35 8.32
CA ALA A 145 -10.26 21.07 8.69
C ALA A 145 -10.90 20.10 7.69
N ASP A 146 -10.73 20.35 6.38
CA ASP A 146 -11.25 19.49 5.33
C ASP A 146 -10.66 18.07 5.40
N ALA A 147 -9.35 17.95 5.59
CA ALA A 147 -8.68 16.65 5.72
C ALA A 147 -9.14 15.88 6.98
N ILE A 148 -9.36 16.59 8.09
CA ILE A 148 -9.87 16.00 9.35
C ILE A 148 -11.33 15.55 9.19
N GLU A 149 -12.14 16.30 8.45
CA GLU A 149 -13.53 15.97 8.16
C GLU A 149 -13.63 14.72 7.28
N ARG A 150 -12.81 14.64 6.22
CA ARG A 150 -12.75 13.47 5.32
C ARG A 150 -12.42 12.15 6.02
N VAL A 151 -11.65 12.19 7.11
CA VAL A 151 -11.36 10.99 7.93
C VAL A 151 -12.34 10.79 9.10
N GLY A 152 -13.39 11.62 9.18
CA GLY A 152 -14.46 11.53 10.18
C GLY A 152 -14.11 12.04 11.58
N LEU A 153 -13.10 12.92 11.71
CA LEU A 153 -12.55 13.35 13.00
C LEU A 153 -12.79 14.83 13.34
N ALA A 154 -13.75 15.50 12.68
CA ALA A 154 -14.07 16.91 12.95
C ALA A 154 -14.35 17.19 14.44
N HIS A 155 -15.09 16.29 15.10
CA HIS A 155 -15.41 16.37 16.53
C HIS A 155 -14.18 16.25 17.44
N ALA A 156 -13.11 15.62 16.97
CA ALA A 156 -11.87 15.37 17.70
C ALA A 156 -10.74 16.37 17.38
N ALA A 157 -10.98 17.36 16.52
CA ALA A 157 -9.94 18.23 15.96
C ALA A 157 -9.08 19.00 16.99
N LYS A 158 -9.59 19.18 18.22
CA LYS A 158 -8.90 19.86 19.32
C LYS A 158 -8.27 18.92 20.35
N LEU A 159 -8.54 17.62 20.27
CA LEU A 159 -8.02 16.63 21.21
C LEU A 159 -6.53 16.41 21.02
N MET A 160 -5.86 16.05 22.11
CA MET A 160 -4.46 15.67 22.15
C MET A 160 -4.29 14.17 21.85
N PRO A 161 -3.14 13.71 21.32
CA PRO A 161 -2.95 12.31 20.94
C PRO A 161 -3.22 11.30 22.05
N HIS A 162 -2.94 11.62 23.31
CA HIS A 162 -3.22 10.72 24.44
C HIS A 162 -4.72 10.52 24.72
N GLN A 163 -5.58 11.39 24.19
CA GLN A 163 -7.04 11.32 24.32
C GLN A 163 -7.70 10.52 23.17
N LEU A 164 -6.90 10.04 22.21
CA LEU A 164 -7.39 9.36 21.01
C LEU A 164 -7.25 7.84 21.14
N SER A 165 -8.22 7.10 20.60
CA SER A 165 -8.09 5.66 20.37
C SER A 165 -7.01 5.36 19.32
N GLY A 166 -6.57 4.09 19.22
CA GLY A 166 -5.61 3.68 18.19
C GLY A 166 -6.08 4.00 16.77
N GLY A 167 -7.35 3.69 16.45
CA GLY A 167 -7.96 4.01 15.16
C GLY A 167 -8.06 5.50 14.88
N MET A 168 -8.40 6.30 15.90
CA MET A 168 -8.41 7.76 15.76
C MET A 168 -7.00 8.27 15.46
N LYS A 169 -5.96 7.79 16.17
CA LYS A 169 -4.58 8.19 15.92
C LYS A 169 -4.17 7.88 14.48
N GLN A 170 -4.56 6.71 13.96
CA GLN A 170 -4.23 6.30 12.60
C GLN A 170 -4.93 7.16 11.54
N ARG A 171 -6.21 7.47 11.73
CA ARG A 171 -6.96 8.43 10.89
C ARG A 171 -6.30 9.80 10.86
N VAL A 172 -5.79 10.28 12.00
CA VAL A 172 -5.03 11.54 12.05
C VAL A 172 -3.71 11.42 11.29
N ALA A 173 -3.01 10.29 11.37
CA ALA A 173 -1.77 10.06 10.61
C ALA A 173 -2.02 10.07 9.10
N ILE A 174 -3.11 9.43 8.64
CA ILE A 174 -3.55 9.47 7.24
C ILE A 174 -3.88 10.90 6.84
N ALA A 175 -4.75 11.61 7.56
CA ALA A 175 -5.09 13.00 7.27
C ALA A 175 -3.85 13.90 7.20
N ARG A 176 -2.89 13.73 8.13
CA ARG A 176 -1.62 14.47 8.15
C ARG A 176 -0.77 14.23 6.90
N SER A 177 -0.74 13.00 6.39
CA SER A 177 0.03 12.67 5.18
C SER A 177 -0.69 13.08 3.90
N MET A 178 -2.03 13.07 3.90
CA MET A 178 -2.85 13.43 2.73
C MET A 178 -2.99 14.94 2.53
N VAL A 179 -3.00 15.73 3.60
CA VAL A 179 -3.29 17.17 3.52
C VAL A 179 -2.25 17.96 2.69
N THR A 180 -1.04 17.42 2.54
CA THR A 180 0.01 17.99 1.68
C THR A 180 -0.13 17.62 0.21
N GLU A 181 -1.16 16.84 -0.14
CA GLU A 181 -1.46 16.36 -1.49
C GLU A 181 -0.24 15.72 -2.18
N PRO A 182 0.38 14.68 -1.56
CA PRO A 182 1.54 14.03 -2.15
C PRO A 182 1.19 13.35 -3.48
N GLU A 183 2.15 13.29 -4.39
CA GLU A 183 2.03 12.56 -5.66
C GLU A 183 2.16 11.04 -5.45
N LEU A 184 2.91 10.63 -4.43
CA LEU A 184 3.09 9.24 -4.02
C LEU A 184 2.80 9.06 -2.53
N MET A 185 1.90 8.15 -2.20
CA MET A 185 1.60 7.77 -0.82
C MET A 185 2.20 6.41 -0.49
N LEU A 186 3.03 6.36 0.54
CA LEU A 186 3.63 5.14 1.05
C LEU A 186 2.95 4.75 2.37
N MET A 187 2.48 3.51 2.49
CA MET A 187 1.84 3.02 3.69
C MET A 187 2.49 1.72 4.16
N ASP A 188 3.01 1.70 5.39
CA ASP A 188 3.62 0.52 6.00
C ASP A 188 2.70 -0.09 7.05
N GLU A 189 1.98 -1.15 6.69
CA GLU A 189 1.01 -1.86 7.53
C GLU A 189 0.10 -0.93 8.37
N PRO A 190 -0.57 0.06 7.75
CA PRO A 190 -1.24 1.12 8.48
C PRO A 190 -2.43 0.62 9.30
N PHE A 191 -2.89 -0.62 9.10
CA PHE A 191 -4.09 -1.15 9.74
C PHE A 191 -3.84 -2.31 10.72
N ALA A 192 -2.59 -2.76 10.86
CA ALA A 192 -2.24 -3.95 11.64
C ALA A 192 -2.63 -3.85 13.13
N ALA A 193 -2.59 -2.65 13.70
CA ALA A 193 -2.88 -2.41 15.12
C ALA A 193 -4.38 -2.13 15.42
N LEU A 194 -5.27 -2.29 14.44
CA LEU A 194 -6.70 -1.95 14.57
C LEU A 194 -7.57 -3.20 14.74
N ASP A 195 -8.65 -3.05 15.51
CA ASP A 195 -9.73 -4.03 15.56
C ASP A 195 -10.44 -4.14 14.19
N ALA A 196 -11.08 -5.28 13.95
CA ALA A 196 -11.62 -5.63 12.63
C ALA A 196 -12.61 -4.59 12.07
N ILE A 197 -13.50 -4.04 12.90
CA ILE A 197 -14.53 -3.09 12.46
C ILE A 197 -13.88 -1.75 12.10
N THR A 198 -13.01 -1.24 12.97
CA THR A 198 -12.29 0.01 12.72
C THR A 198 -11.37 -0.10 11.51
N ARG A 199 -10.75 -1.28 11.33
CA ARG A 199 -9.88 -1.62 10.20
C ARG A 199 -10.63 -1.55 8.88
N GLU A 200 -11.75 -2.27 8.77
CA GLU A 200 -12.59 -2.31 7.57
C GLU A 200 -13.07 -0.90 7.19
N ALA A 201 -13.58 -0.14 8.16
CA ALA A 201 -14.03 1.23 7.93
C ALA A 201 -12.89 2.14 7.44
N LEU A 202 -11.65 1.93 7.91
CA LEU A 202 -10.50 2.71 7.50
C LEU A 202 -10.00 2.33 6.10
N GLN A 203 -10.04 1.03 5.76
CA GLN A 203 -9.69 0.54 4.42
C GLN A 203 -10.62 1.14 3.36
N VAL A 204 -11.94 1.13 3.60
CA VAL A 204 -12.92 1.77 2.71
C VAL A 204 -12.60 3.26 2.52
N GLN A 205 -12.34 3.98 3.61
CA GLN A 205 -12.00 5.40 3.54
C GLN A 205 -10.72 5.68 2.76
N VAL A 206 -9.65 4.90 3.00
CA VAL A 206 -8.38 5.06 2.26
C VAL A 206 -8.61 4.83 0.77
N ARG A 207 -9.43 3.84 0.41
CA ARG A 207 -9.78 3.56 -0.98
C ARG A 207 -10.56 4.71 -1.62
N GLU A 208 -11.59 5.22 -0.96
CA GLU A 208 -12.38 6.36 -1.44
C GLU A 208 -11.51 7.60 -1.64
N LEU A 209 -10.63 7.89 -0.68
CA LEU A 209 -9.70 9.02 -0.75
C LEU A 209 -8.73 8.88 -1.91
N TRP A 210 -8.21 7.68 -2.13
CA TRP A 210 -7.34 7.40 -3.26
C TRP A 210 -8.08 7.59 -4.59
N GLN A 211 -9.27 7.00 -4.75
CA GLN A 211 -10.11 7.12 -5.95
C GLN A 211 -10.44 8.58 -6.30
N GLN A 212 -10.73 9.39 -5.29
CA GLN A 212 -11.00 10.82 -5.48
C GLN A 212 -9.75 11.62 -5.86
N SER A 213 -8.58 11.22 -5.35
CA SER A 213 -7.33 11.95 -5.54
C SER A 213 -6.63 11.64 -6.87
N GLY A 214 -6.79 10.42 -7.39
CA GLY A 214 -6.06 9.92 -8.56
C GLY A 214 -4.54 9.82 -8.36
N LYS A 215 -4.05 9.91 -7.12
CA LYS A 215 -2.62 9.85 -6.78
C LYS A 215 -2.12 8.41 -6.75
N THR A 216 -0.80 8.23 -6.79
CA THR A 216 -0.19 6.90 -6.69
C THR A 216 -0.08 6.46 -5.23
N ALA A 217 -0.34 5.19 -4.95
CA ALA A 217 -0.16 4.61 -3.62
C ALA A 217 0.68 3.32 -3.68
N LEU A 218 1.61 3.18 -2.74
CA LEU A 218 2.31 1.94 -2.43
C LEU A 218 1.91 1.51 -1.01
N PHE A 219 1.29 0.36 -0.91
CA PHE A 219 0.71 -0.15 0.32
C PHE A 219 1.35 -1.48 0.69
N ILE A 220 1.95 -1.55 1.87
CA ILE A 220 2.56 -2.76 2.40
C ILE A 220 1.60 -3.40 3.38
N THR A 221 1.36 -4.69 3.17
CA THR A 221 0.56 -5.50 4.09
C THR A 221 1.02 -6.95 4.09
N HIS A 222 0.62 -7.69 5.12
CA HIS A 222 0.68 -9.15 5.16
C HIS A 222 -0.71 -9.79 5.00
N ASP A 223 -1.77 -8.99 4.89
CA ASP A 223 -3.14 -9.44 4.73
C ASP A 223 -3.54 -9.48 3.25
N VAL A 224 -3.86 -10.68 2.77
CA VAL A 224 -4.28 -10.92 1.38
C VAL A 224 -5.61 -10.25 1.06
N ASP A 225 -6.52 -10.16 2.04
CA ASP A 225 -7.82 -9.52 1.84
C ASP A 225 -7.65 -8.01 1.61
N GLU A 226 -6.70 -7.38 2.31
CA GLU A 226 -6.36 -5.97 2.12
C GLU A 226 -5.80 -5.71 0.72
N ALA A 227 -4.85 -6.55 0.29
CA ALA A 227 -4.25 -6.42 -1.03
C ALA A 227 -5.26 -6.59 -2.16
N LEU A 228 -6.20 -7.53 -2.02
CA LEU A 228 -7.27 -7.79 -2.99
C LEU A 228 -8.33 -6.68 -2.99
N PHE A 229 -8.60 -6.06 -1.84
CA PHE A 229 -9.59 -4.99 -1.73
C PHE A 229 -9.08 -3.63 -2.23
N LEU A 230 -7.80 -3.31 -1.96
CA LEU A 230 -7.22 -2.00 -2.23
C LEU A 230 -6.42 -1.95 -3.53
N GLY A 231 -5.73 -3.04 -3.89
CA GLY A 231 -4.70 -3.03 -4.92
C GLY A 231 -5.26 -3.14 -6.33
N ASP A 232 -4.75 -2.31 -7.24
CA ASP A 232 -4.77 -2.55 -8.68
C ASP A 232 -3.75 -3.60 -9.10
N ARG A 233 -2.61 -3.59 -8.41
CA ARG A 233 -1.47 -4.44 -8.68
C ARG A 233 -0.93 -4.98 -7.37
N ILE A 234 -0.66 -6.28 -7.35
CA ILE A 234 -0.20 -7.02 -6.19
C ILE A 234 1.17 -7.57 -6.51
N ILE A 235 2.13 -7.22 -5.66
CA ILE A 235 3.52 -7.68 -5.72
C ILE A 235 3.74 -8.59 -4.53
N VAL A 236 4.21 -9.81 -4.77
CA VAL A 236 4.60 -10.75 -3.72
C VAL A 236 6.11 -10.71 -3.60
N MET A 237 6.62 -10.33 -2.44
CA MET A 237 8.04 -10.40 -2.11
C MET A 237 8.41 -11.79 -1.61
N GLY A 238 9.54 -12.28 -2.11
CA GLY A 238 10.15 -13.54 -1.69
C GLY A 238 10.83 -13.49 -0.31
N GLY A 239 11.25 -14.65 0.18
CA GLY A 239 11.98 -14.82 1.45
C GLY A 239 13.34 -14.13 1.46
N SER A 240 14.03 -14.08 2.60
CA SER A 240 15.32 -13.37 2.75
C SER A 240 16.49 -14.13 2.11
N PRO A 241 17.33 -13.50 1.25
CA PRO A 241 17.26 -12.11 0.79
C PRO A 241 16.09 -11.88 -0.17
N GLY A 242 15.29 -10.85 0.14
CA GLY A 242 14.03 -10.55 -0.53
C GLY A 242 14.21 -10.07 -1.96
N GLY A 243 13.27 -10.46 -2.82
CA GLY A 243 13.14 -10.03 -4.20
C GLY A 243 11.66 -10.02 -4.59
N ILE A 244 11.33 -9.58 -5.81
CA ILE A 244 9.97 -9.75 -6.32
C ILE A 244 9.83 -11.18 -6.81
N ALA A 245 9.01 -11.98 -6.13
CA ALA A 245 8.72 -13.36 -6.50
C ALA A 245 7.64 -13.42 -7.59
N THR A 246 6.61 -12.58 -7.47
CA THR A 246 5.50 -12.54 -8.42
C THR A 246 4.87 -11.16 -8.44
N GLU A 247 4.40 -10.75 -9.61
CA GLU A 247 3.60 -9.55 -9.81
C GLU A 247 2.34 -9.90 -10.60
N MET A 248 1.19 -9.39 -10.16
CA MET A 248 -0.07 -9.59 -10.86
C MET A 248 -0.99 -8.39 -10.74
N ARG A 249 -1.85 -8.19 -11.74
CA ARG A 249 -2.98 -7.26 -11.62
C ARG A 249 -4.07 -7.90 -10.75
N SER A 250 -4.69 -7.11 -9.88
CA SER A 250 -5.83 -7.57 -9.10
C SER A 250 -7.01 -7.84 -10.03
N PRO A 251 -7.58 -9.06 -10.02
CA PRO A 251 -8.71 -9.41 -10.88
C PRO A 251 -10.02 -8.76 -10.43
N LEU A 252 -10.06 -8.23 -9.20
CA LEU A 252 -11.24 -7.60 -8.61
C LEU A 252 -11.27 -6.10 -8.91
N GLY A 253 -10.10 -5.47 -9.03
CA GLY A 253 -9.93 -4.05 -9.28
C GLY A 253 -10.77 -3.19 -8.34
N HIS A 254 -11.20 -2.02 -8.83
CA HIS A 254 -11.99 -1.05 -8.06
C HIS A 254 -13.51 -1.24 -8.14
N ARG A 255 -13.98 -2.43 -8.49
CA ARG A 255 -15.40 -2.64 -8.84
C ARG A 255 -16.34 -2.74 -7.65
N THR A 256 -15.82 -3.03 -6.47
CA THR A 256 -16.63 -3.31 -5.26
C THR A 256 -16.69 -2.10 -4.34
N VAL A 257 -17.75 -1.94 -3.56
CA VAL A 257 -17.88 -0.78 -2.65
C VAL A 257 -17.31 -1.09 -1.26
N ASN A 258 -17.31 -2.36 -0.86
CA ASN A 258 -16.92 -2.80 0.48
C ASN A 258 -16.21 -4.18 0.46
N LEU A 259 -15.68 -4.59 1.61
CA LEU A 259 -14.96 -5.86 1.74
C LEU A 259 -15.89 -7.08 1.61
N SER A 260 -17.14 -7.00 2.04
CA SER A 260 -18.09 -8.12 1.94
C SER A 260 -18.45 -8.46 0.50
N GLU A 261 -18.68 -7.46 -0.35
CA GLU A 261 -18.87 -7.63 -1.80
C GLU A 261 -17.61 -8.19 -2.46
N THR A 262 -16.43 -7.72 -2.03
CA THR A 262 -15.14 -8.21 -2.53
C THR A 262 -14.95 -9.68 -2.22
N ARG A 263 -15.28 -10.10 -1.00
CA ARG A 263 -15.24 -11.52 -0.58
C ARG A 263 -16.23 -12.40 -1.32
N SER A 264 -17.36 -11.82 -1.75
CA SER A 264 -18.41 -12.50 -2.48
C SER A 264 -18.19 -12.50 -3.99
N ALA A 265 -17.19 -11.78 -4.49
CA ALA A 265 -16.92 -11.66 -5.91
C ALA A 265 -16.44 -12.99 -6.50
N ASN A 266 -16.92 -13.29 -7.72
CA ASN A 266 -16.51 -14.49 -8.44
C ASN A 266 -14.99 -14.52 -8.63
N GLY A 267 -14.37 -15.64 -8.23
CA GLY A 267 -12.92 -15.83 -8.34
C GLY A 267 -12.11 -15.33 -7.13
N TYR A 268 -12.70 -14.57 -6.20
CA TYR A 268 -12.00 -14.08 -4.99
C TYR A 268 -11.34 -15.23 -4.22
N ALA A 269 -12.10 -16.29 -3.87
CA ALA A 269 -11.59 -17.41 -3.11
C ALA A 269 -10.39 -18.08 -3.79
N LYS A 270 -10.46 -18.30 -5.11
CA LYS A 270 -9.39 -18.92 -5.89
C LYS A 270 -8.11 -18.07 -5.86
N VAL A 271 -8.24 -16.76 -6.10
CA VAL A 271 -7.09 -15.84 -6.14
C VAL A 271 -6.48 -15.68 -4.75
N ARG A 272 -7.32 -15.60 -3.72
CA ARG A 272 -6.88 -15.56 -2.33
C ARG A 272 -6.09 -16.80 -1.95
N ASP A 273 -6.60 -17.99 -2.28
CA ASP A 273 -5.91 -19.24 -1.96
C ASP A 273 -4.58 -19.36 -2.71
N GLN A 274 -4.52 -18.90 -3.96
CA GLN A 274 -3.28 -18.80 -4.73
C GLN A 274 -2.25 -17.87 -4.07
N LEU A 275 -2.66 -16.66 -3.67
CA LEU A 275 -1.77 -15.71 -2.98
C LEU A 275 -1.28 -16.26 -1.63
N ILE A 276 -2.14 -16.92 -0.88
CA ILE A 276 -1.75 -17.59 0.37
C ILE A 276 -0.74 -18.71 0.09
N GLN A 277 -0.94 -19.48 -0.99
CA GLN A 277 0.00 -20.54 -1.37
C GLN A 277 1.36 -19.97 -1.78
N LEU A 278 1.39 -18.89 -2.56
CA LEU A 278 2.63 -18.19 -2.92
C LEU A 278 3.35 -17.67 -1.67
N LEU A 279 2.63 -17.01 -0.75
CA LEU A 279 3.21 -16.53 0.50
C LEU A 279 3.81 -17.66 1.34
N LYS A 280 3.19 -18.85 1.36
CA LYS A 280 3.72 -20.02 2.05
C LYS A 280 4.96 -20.63 1.38
N GLN A 281 5.07 -20.52 0.06
CA GLN A 281 6.25 -20.99 -0.68
C GLN A 281 7.46 -20.07 -0.46
N GLU A 282 7.19 -18.78 -0.26
CA GLU A 282 8.19 -17.72 -0.08
C GLU A 282 8.53 -17.42 1.40
N SER A 283 7.88 -18.09 2.35
CA SER A 283 8.17 -17.97 3.81
C SER A 283 9.24 -18.95 4.24
#